data_AF-A0A1P8UXJ8-F1
#
_entry.id   AF-A0A1P8UXJ8-F1
#
_cell.length_a   1.000
_cell.length_b   1.000
_cell.length_c   1.000
_cell.angle_alpha   90.00
_cell.angle_beta   90.00
_cell.angle_gamma   90.00
#
_symmetry.space_group_name_H-M   'P 1'
#
loop_
_entity.id
_entity.type
_entity.pdbx_description
1 polymer ?
#
loop_
_entity_poly.entity_id
_entity_poly.type
_entity_poly.pdbx_seq_one_letter_code
_entity_poly.pdbx_strand_id
1 'polypeptide(L)' 'MNAPATITSDLSRLHRARDKVARLVVADPAYAPIFQRLELEIAEAEAAGDILARARAVAQMARGDRTSR' A
#
# COMPACT_ATOMS: atom_id res chain seq x y z
N MET A 1 -0.68 20.18 3.08
CA MET A 1 -0.57 19.64 1.70
C MET A 1 0.36 18.44 1.72
N ASN A 2 -0.09 17.22 2.03
CA ASN A 2 0.75 16.01 1.90
C ASN A 2 0.02 15.01 1.00
N ALA A 3 0.33 15.11 -0.28
CA ALA A 3 -0.24 14.35 -1.38
C ALA A 3 0.62 13.08 -1.65
N PRO A 4 0.20 12.16 -2.54
CA PRO A 4 0.43 10.69 -2.55
C PRO A 4 1.88 10.15 -2.50
N ALA A 5 2.90 11.00 -2.53
CA ALA A 5 4.31 10.60 -2.47
C ALA A 5 4.72 10.01 -1.10
N THR A 6 4.08 10.42 -0.01
CA THR A 6 4.34 9.85 1.33
C THR A 6 3.84 8.41 1.42
N ILE A 7 2.67 8.10 0.86
CA ILE A 7 2.08 6.76 0.87
C ILE A 7 2.96 5.76 0.11
N THR A 8 3.47 6.14 -1.07
CA THR A 8 4.38 5.28 -1.85
C THR A 8 5.74 5.10 -1.19
N SER A 9 6.27 6.16 -0.56
CA SER A 9 7.49 6.10 0.24
C SER A 9 7.32 5.17 1.46
N ASP A 10 6.18 5.23 2.13
CA ASP A 10 5.87 4.42 3.31
C ASP A 10 5.66 2.95 2.94
N LEU A 11 4.95 2.65 1.85
CA LEU A 11 4.79 1.28 1.37
C LEU A 11 6.13 0.66 0.94
N SER A 12 6.98 1.43 0.24
CA SER A 12 8.33 0.97 -0.12
C SER A 12 9.19 0.68 1.12
N ARG A 13 9.01 1.47 2.18
CA ARG A 13 9.69 1.25 3.46
C ARG A 13 9.17 -0.01 4.17
N LEU A 14 7.86 -0.25 4.15
CA LEU A 14 7.25 -1.47 4.69
C LEU A 14 7.76 -2.73 3.98
N HIS A 15 7.82 -2.73 2.64
CA HIS A 15 8.40 -3.84 1.87
C HIS A 15 9.86 -4.11 2.26
N ARG A 16 10.69 -3.06 2.37
CA ARG A 16 12.09 -3.23 2.83
C ARG A 16 12.19 -3.78 4.25
N ALA A 17 11.32 -3.33 5.16
CA ALA A 17 11.28 -3.83 6.52
C ALA A 17 10.88 -5.32 6.53
N ARG A 18 9.85 -5.69 5.76
CA ARG A 18 9.43 -7.08 5.61
C ARG A 18 10.56 -7.96 5.08
N ASP A 19 11.24 -7.54 4.01
CA ASP A 19 12.31 -8.34 3.41
C ASP A 19 13.46 -8.59 4.40
N LYS A 20 13.77 -7.59 5.24
CA LYS A 20 14.74 -7.74 6.33
C LYS A 20 14.24 -8.74 7.37
N VAL A 21 12.99 -8.62 7.83
CA VAL A 21 12.42 -9.48 8.86
C VAL A 21 12.23 -10.91 8.34
N ALA A 22 11.93 -11.13 7.06
CA ALA A 22 11.86 -12.45 6.44
C ALA A 22 13.15 -13.23 6.65
N ARG A 23 14.32 -12.59 6.46
CA ARG A 23 15.63 -13.19 6.71
C ARG A 23 15.82 -13.54 8.20
N LEU A 24 15.27 -12.72 9.10
CA LEU A 24 15.32 -12.98 10.54
C LEU A 24 14.41 -14.15 10.94
N VAL A 25 13.21 -14.28 10.35
CA VAL A 25 12.30 -15.41 10.62
C VAL A 25 12.91 -16.74 10.20
N VAL A 26 13.59 -16.78 9.06
CA VAL A 26 14.30 -17.98 8.59
C VAL A 26 15.41 -18.38 9.57
N ALA A 27 16.08 -17.41 10.19
CA ALA A 27 17.14 -17.66 11.17
C ALA A 27 16.57 -17.99 12.57
N ASP A 28 15.48 -17.36 12.97
CA ASP A 28 14.84 -17.49 14.28
C ASP A 28 13.31 -17.29 14.16
N PRO A 29 12.51 -18.34 14.38
CA PRO A 29 11.04 -18.25 14.34
C PRO A 29 10.43 -17.23 15.32
N ALA A 30 11.16 -16.76 16.33
CA ALA A 30 10.68 -15.74 17.26
C ALA A 30 10.28 -14.42 16.56
N TYR A 31 10.81 -14.15 15.36
CA TYR A 31 10.44 -12.96 14.57
C TYR A 31 9.12 -13.11 13.80
N ALA A 32 8.50 -14.30 13.77
CA ALA A 32 7.29 -14.56 13.00
C ALA A 32 6.13 -13.58 13.26
N PRO A 33 5.84 -13.17 14.53
CA PRO A 33 4.77 -12.20 14.79
C PRO A 33 5.02 -10.82 14.14
N ILE A 34 6.28 -10.38 14.07
CA ILE A 34 6.64 -9.10 13.44
C ILE A 34 6.47 -9.19 11.92
N PHE A 35 6.89 -10.32 11.33
CA PHE A 35 6.72 -10.56 9.91
C PHE A 35 5.25 -10.56 9.49
N GLN A 36 4.39 -11.26 10.25
CA GLN A 36 2.95 -11.28 10.01
C GLN A 36 2.32 -9.88 10.08
N ARG A 37 2.74 -9.05 11.05
CA ARG A 37 2.24 -7.69 11.16
C ARG A 37 2.60 -6.84 9.95
N LEU A 38 3.84 -6.95 9.45
CA LEU A 38 4.29 -6.21 8.27
C LEU A 38 3.52 -6.63 7.01
N GLU A 39 3.23 -7.93 6.84
CA GLU A 39 2.42 -8.41 5.72
C GLU A 39 0.99 -7.85 5.76
N LEU A 40 0.39 -7.76 6.95
CA LEU A 40 -0.94 -7.16 7.12
C LEU A 40 -0.92 -5.65 6.79
N GLU A 41 0.03 -4.90 7.35
CA GLU A 41 0.18 -3.46 7.09
C GLU A 41 0.39 -3.16 5.60
N ILE A 42 1.17 -4.01 4.90
CA ILE A 42 1.38 -3.91 3.44
C ILE A 42 0.07 -4.15 2.69
N ALA A 43 -0.65 -5.24 3.01
CA ALA A 43 -1.89 -5.59 2.33
C ALA A 43 -2.97 -4.49 2.50
N GLU A 44 -3.08 -3.91 3.70
CA GLU A 44 -3.99 -2.79 3.97
C GLU A 44 -3.64 -1.54 3.16
N ALA A 45 -2.34 -1.19 3.11
CA ALA A 45 -1.87 -0.03 2.36
C ALA A 45 -2.05 -0.20 0.84
N GLU A 46 -1.80 -1.40 0.29
CA GLU A 46 -2.03 -1.72 -1.12
C GLU A 46 -3.52 -1.66 -1.47
N ALA A 47 -4.38 -2.26 -0.64
CA ALA A 47 -5.83 -2.22 -0.83
C ALA A 47 -6.37 -0.77 -0.81
N ALA A 48 -5.86 0.07 0.08
CA ALA A 48 -6.22 1.49 0.13
C ALA A 48 -5.78 2.23 -1.15
N GLY A 49 -4.58 1.95 -1.65
CA GLY A 49 -4.08 2.49 -2.93
C GLY A 49 -4.98 2.15 -4.11
N ASP A 50 -5.40 0.88 -4.20
CA ASP A 50 -6.31 0.39 -5.25
C ASP A 50 -7.68 1.05 -5.19
N ILE A 51 -8.26 1.20 -3.99
CA ILE A 51 -9.55 1.89 -3.82
C ILE A 51 -9.45 3.33 -4.30
N LEU A 52 -8.39 4.05 -3.93
CA LEU A 52 -8.18 5.43 -4.36
C LEU A 52 -7.97 5.52 -5.88
N ALA A 53 -7.23 4.59 -6.48
CA ALA A 53 -7.04 4.53 -7.92
C ALA A 53 -8.37 4.31 -8.65
N ARG A 54 -9.19 3.36 -8.18
CA ARG A 54 -10.54 3.10 -8.73
C ARG A 54 -11.45 4.31 -8.58
N ALA A 55 -11.50 4.93 -7.40
CA ALA A 55 -12.32 6.12 -7.16
C ALA A 55 -11.93 7.28 -8.08
N ARG A 56 -10.63 7.48 -8.33
CA ARG A 56 -10.14 8.47 -9.29
C ARG A 56 -10.58 8.16 -10.71
N ALA A 57 -10.45 6.90 -11.16
CA ALA A 57 -10.89 6.51 -12.50
C ALA A 57 -12.39 6.79 -12.71
N VAL A 58 -13.24 6.41 -11.75
CA VAL A 58 -14.69 6.69 -11.78
C VAL A 58 -14.97 8.20 -11.81
N ALA A 59 -14.29 8.98 -10.97
CA ALA A 59 -14.45 10.43 -10.94
C ALA A 59 -14.06 11.10 -12.27
N GLN A 60 -13.00 10.62 -12.93
CA GLN A 60 -12.58 11.14 -14.24
C GLN A 60 -13.62 10.83 -15.33
N MET A 61 -14.17 9.61 -15.36
CA MET A 61 -15.26 9.24 -16.27
C MET A 61 -16.49 10.14 -16.07
N ALA A 62 -16.92 10.34 -14.81
CA ALA A 62 -18.08 11.17 -14.49
C ALA A 62 -17.91 12.67 -14.81
N ARG A 63 -16.67 13.15 -14.97
CA ARG A 63 -16.37 14.52 -15.41
C ARG A 63 -16.32 14.64 -16.94
N GLY A 64 -15.82 13.62 -17.63
CA GLY A 64 -15.78 13.55 -19.09
C GLY A 64 -17.18 13.53 -19.72
N ASP A 65 -18.12 12.78 -19.13
CA ASP A 65 -19.51 12.70 -19.62
C ASP A 65 -20.29 14.01 -19.52
N ARG A 66 -19.87 14.92 -18.63
CA ARG A 66 -20.59 16.18 -18.37
C ARG A 66 -20.23 17.32 -19.32
N THR A 67 -19.18 17.17 -20.14
CA THR A 67 -18.69 18.22 -21.05
C THR A 67 -19.18 18.05 -22.50
N SER A 68 -19.82 16.92 -22.82
CA SER A 68 -20.27 16.59 -24.18
C SER A 68 -21.78 16.81 -24.42
N ARG A 69 -22.43 17.72 -23.69
CA ARG A 69 -23.88 17.98 -23.84
C ARG A 69 -24.22 19.45 -24.00
#